data_AF-A0A257PER8-F1
#
_entry.id   AF-A0A257PER8-F1
#
_cell.length_a   1.000
_cell.length_b   1.000
_cell.length_c   1.000
_cell.angle_alpha   90.00
_cell.angle_beta   90.00
_cell.angle_gamma   90.00
#
_symmetry.space_group_name_H-M   'P 1'
#
loop_
_entity.id
_entity.type
_entity.pdbx_description
1 polymer ?
#
loop_
_entity_poly.entity_id
_entity_poly.type
_entity_poly.pdbx_seq_one_letter_code
_entity_poly.pdbx_strand_id
1 'polypeptide(L)'
;MRDNPFHSLYQVMTGQIHDQLALGAYGWMTVVLAWALFWGGIAIAAYVLAIDPSQRTVKHISVFAMRFISAGMWYLGTLWKLPWPVAHGFKDWLTNCVTYSSFQWHADFMHFFLTNIAFVQPLIYLLEVFFAFSLACGFAVRFTGVVAALFIINLLFGLYNDPTEWVWTYVGIACAHGMFAVDSAGQSLGLDRLLRLKPILPAGSRLAQLHALAS
;
A
#
# COMPACT_ATOMS: atom_id res chain seq x y z
N MET A 1 20.33 20.14 6.33
CA MET A 1 20.72 19.53 5.04
C MET A 1 19.54 19.62 4.08
N ARG A 2 19.76 19.72 2.77
CA ARG A 2 18.66 19.52 1.81
C ARG A 2 18.22 18.06 1.90
N ASP A 3 16.94 17.85 2.20
CA ASP A 3 16.38 16.51 2.22
C ASP A 3 16.41 15.91 0.81
N ASN A 4 16.61 14.60 0.71
CA ASN A 4 16.67 13.88 -0.56
C ASN A 4 16.17 12.44 -0.36
N PRO A 5 15.78 11.74 -1.43
CA PRO A 5 15.15 10.43 -1.32
C PRO A 5 15.98 9.36 -0.58
N PHE A 6 17.31 9.41 -0.69
CA PHE A 6 18.18 8.48 0.03
C PHE A 6 18.26 8.79 1.52
N HIS A 7 18.28 10.08 1.87
CA HIS A 7 18.21 10.51 3.25
C HIS A 7 16.85 10.16 3.88
N SER A 8 15.73 10.41 3.18
CA SER A 8 14.40 10.01 3.67
C SER A 8 14.27 8.50 3.83
N LEU A 9 14.80 7.71 2.88
CA LEU A 9 14.85 6.25 3.00
C LEU A 9 15.66 5.81 4.22
N TYR A 10 16.84 6.40 4.41
CA TYR A 10 17.66 6.14 5.60
C TYR A 10 16.89 6.43 6.88
N GLN A 11 16.21 7.57 6.95
CA GLN A 11 15.44 7.96 8.13
C GLN A 11 14.32 6.96 8.43
N VAL A 12 13.55 6.55 7.42
CA VAL A 12 12.45 5.57 7.58
C VAL A 12 12.97 4.22 8.04
N MET A 13 14.09 3.77 7.47
CA MET A 13 14.70 2.48 7.78
C MET A 13 15.44 2.45 9.11
N THR A 14 15.67 3.61 9.75
CA THR A 14 16.39 3.75 11.03
C THR A 14 15.56 4.40 12.14
N GLY A 15 14.26 4.63 11.92
CA GLY A 15 13.38 5.17 12.96
C GLY A 15 13.53 6.67 13.19
N GLN A 16 14.08 7.42 12.24
CA GLN A 16 14.47 8.83 12.42
C GLN A 16 13.49 9.83 11.79
N ILE A 17 12.37 9.38 11.22
CA ILE A 17 11.32 10.30 10.80
C ILE A 17 10.48 10.76 11.99
N HIS A 18 9.87 11.94 11.87
CA HIS A 18 9.10 12.56 12.95
C HIS A 18 8.01 11.63 13.52
N ASP A 19 7.21 10.98 12.66
CA ASP A 19 6.12 10.10 13.11
C ASP A 19 6.62 8.88 13.88
N GLN A 20 7.77 8.32 13.48
CA GLN A 20 8.40 7.19 14.18
C GLN A 20 9.01 7.61 15.52
N LEU A 21 9.63 8.80 15.57
CA LEU A 21 10.19 9.35 16.80
C LEU A 21 9.09 9.69 17.81
N ALA A 22 7.94 10.18 17.33
CA ALA A 22 6.77 10.49 18.17
C ALA A 22 6.21 9.26 18.91
N LEU A 23 6.44 8.04 18.38
CA LEU A 23 6.07 6.79 19.04
C LEU A 23 7.04 6.35 20.16
N GLY A 24 8.17 7.02 20.34
CA GLY A 24 9.21 6.58 21.27
C GLY A 24 9.71 5.17 20.95
N ALA A 25 9.75 4.28 21.96
CA ALA A 25 10.24 2.91 21.79
C ALA A 25 9.39 2.08 20.78
N TYR A 26 8.09 2.40 20.63
CA TYR A 26 7.22 1.73 19.67
C TYR A 26 7.54 2.09 18.21
N GLY A 27 8.33 3.16 17.98
CA GLY A 27 8.85 3.50 16.65
C GLY A 27 9.59 2.33 15.99
N TRP A 28 10.30 1.52 16.78
CA TRP A 28 11.00 0.32 16.29
C TRP A 28 10.07 -0.75 15.74
N MET A 29 8.81 -0.84 16.17
CA MET A 29 7.86 -1.78 15.58
C MET A 29 7.61 -1.44 14.11
N THR A 30 7.52 -0.14 13.80
CA THR A 30 7.34 0.30 12.42
C THR A 30 8.59 -0.01 11.60
N VAL A 31 9.78 0.23 12.13
CA VAL A 31 11.07 -0.06 11.47
C VAL A 31 11.21 -1.56 11.18
N VAL A 32 10.94 -2.42 12.17
CA VAL A 32 10.98 -3.88 11.98
C VAL A 32 9.95 -4.33 10.96
N LEU A 33 8.75 -3.73 10.95
CA LEU A 33 7.75 -3.98 9.92
C LEU A 33 8.26 -3.57 8.53
N ALA A 34 8.88 -2.39 8.39
CA ALA A 34 9.49 -1.97 7.13
C ALA A 34 10.52 -2.99 6.65
N TRP A 35 11.42 -3.41 7.55
CA TRP A 35 12.44 -4.40 7.23
C TRP A 35 11.83 -5.72 6.77
N ALA A 36 10.83 -6.23 7.50
CA ALA A 36 10.14 -7.46 7.14
C ALA A 36 9.49 -7.36 5.75
N LEU A 37 8.86 -6.24 5.44
CA LEU A 37 8.19 -6.01 4.15
C LEU A 37 9.20 -5.88 3.00
N PHE A 38 10.19 -5.01 3.13
CA PHE A 38 11.09 -4.69 2.02
C PHE A 38 12.18 -5.75 1.83
N TRP A 39 12.82 -6.22 2.90
CA TRP A 39 13.79 -7.32 2.78
C TRP A 39 13.08 -8.64 2.45
N GLY A 40 11.90 -8.88 3.01
CA GLY A 40 11.08 -10.03 2.64
C GLY A 40 10.70 -10.01 1.17
N GLY A 41 10.19 -8.89 0.65
CA GLY A 41 9.86 -8.72 -0.76
C GLY A 41 11.05 -8.92 -1.69
N ILE A 42 12.22 -8.37 -1.35
CA ILE A 42 13.47 -8.60 -2.11
C ILE A 42 13.89 -10.07 -2.06
N ALA A 43 13.83 -10.71 -0.90
CA ALA A 43 14.18 -12.13 -0.75
C ALA A 43 13.27 -13.03 -1.59
N ILE A 44 11.95 -12.75 -1.60
CA ILE A 44 10.98 -13.46 -2.43
C ILE A 44 11.30 -13.26 -3.92
N ALA A 45 11.54 -12.02 -4.35
CA ALA A 45 11.86 -11.71 -5.74
C ALA A 45 13.14 -12.41 -6.20
N ALA A 46 14.21 -12.35 -5.39
CA ALA A 46 15.48 -13.03 -5.65
C ALA A 46 15.29 -14.55 -5.74
N TYR A 47 14.49 -15.12 -4.83
CA TYR A 47 14.19 -16.55 -4.84
C TYR A 47 13.43 -16.96 -6.11
N VAL A 48 12.38 -16.24 -6.48
CA VAL A 48 11.60 -16.50 -7.70
C VAL A 48 12.48 -16.36 -8.96
N LEU A 49 13.31 -15.33 -9.03
CA LEU A 49 14.26 -15.11 -10.13
C LEU A 49 15.27 -16.28 -10.26
N ALA A 50 15.68 -16.86 -9.14
CA ALA A 50 16.60 -17.98 -9.09
C ALA A 50 15.96 -19.27 -9.61
N ILE A 51 14.74 -19.59 -9.16
CA ILE A 51 14.08 -20.87 -9.47
C ILE A 51 13.31 -20.88 -10.80
N ASP A 52 12.95 -19.72 -11.34
CA ASP A 52 12.15 -19.60 -12.55
C ASP A 52 12.82 -18.69 -13.60
N PRO A 53 13.59 -19.27 -14.55
CA PRO A 53 14.27 -18.51 -15.59
C PRO A 53 13.34 -17.66 -16.47
N SER A 54 12.05 -18.01 -16.59
CA SER A 54 11.07 -17.22 -17.36
C SER A 54 10.84 -15.82 -16.78
N GLN A 55 11.19 -15.63 -15.51
CA GLN A 55 11.04 -14.36 -14.79
C GLN A 55 12.21 -13.39 -15.04
N ARG A 56 13.27 -13.82 -15.73
CA ARG A 56 14.48 -13.02 -15.99
C ARG A 56 14.32 -12.10 -17.20
N THR A 57 13.20 -11.38 -17.25
CA THR A 57 12.89 -10.45 -18.33
C THR A 57 12.75 -9.04 -17.80
N VAL A 58 13.02 -8.06 -18.66
CA VAL A 58 12.84 -6.64 -18.33
C VAL A 58 11.42 -6.37 -17.85
N LYS A 59 10.41 -7.04 -18.45
CA LYS A 59 9.01 -6.93 -18.02
C LYS A 59 8.85 -7.24 -16.53
N HIS A 60 9.30 -8.41 -16.08
CA HIS A 60 9.08 -8.84 -14.70
C HIS A 60 9.88 -8.01 -13.69
N ILE A 61 11.09 -7.62 -14.05
CA ILE A 61 11.93 -6.72 -13.24
C ILE A 61 11.27 -5.35 -13.11
N SER A 62 10.79 -4.77 -14.21
CA SER A 62 10.10 -3.47 -14.20
C SER A 62 8.80 -3.50 -13.40
N VAL A 63 7.97 -4.55 -13.58
CA VAL A 63 6.72 -4.70 -12.82
C VAL A 63 7.01 -4.86 -11.32
N PHE A 64 8.02 -5.65 -10.95
CA PHE A 64 8.46 -5.75 -9.57
C PHE A 64 8.91 -4.40 -9.02
N ALA A 65 9.77 -3.67 -9.72
CA ALA A 65 10.24 -2.36 -9.29
C ALA A 65 9.09 -1.37 -9.07
N MET A 66 8.14 -1.29 -10.01
CA MET A 66 6.98 -0.40 -9.89
C MET A 66 6.09 -0.75 -8.69
N ARG A 67 5.82 -2.04 -8.46
CA ARG A 67 5.06 -2.48 -7.28
C ARG A 67 5.82 -2.22 -5.98
N PHE A 68 7.12 -2.47 -5.97
CA PHE A 68 7.95 -2.31 -4.78
C PHE A 68 8.06 -0.84 -4.37
N ILE A 69 8.18 0.07 -5.33
CA ILE A 69 8.12 1.52 -5.08
C ILE A 69 6.73 1.92 -4.57
N SER A 70 5.66 1.38 -5.18
CA SER A 70 4.28 1.64 -4.73
C SER A 70 4.02 1.11 -3.31
N ALA A 71 4.63 -0.02 -2.93
CA ALA A 71 4.61 -0.51 -1.56
C ALA A 71 5.28 0.45 -0.59
N GLY A 72 6.39 1.08 -1.00
CA GLY A 72 7.04 2.17 -0.28
C GLY A 72 6.08 3.33 -0.01
N MET A 73 5.37 3.79 -1.04
CA MET A 73 4.36 4.85 -0.92
C MET A 73 3.27 4.49 0.10
N TRP A 74 2.69 3.28 0.01
CA TRP A 74 1.66 2.84 0.97
C TRP A 74 2.20 2.70 2.39
N TYR A 75 3.40 2.14 2.55
CA TYR A 75 4.03 2.01 3.87
C TYR A 75 4.25 3.38 4.52
N LEU A 76 4.78 4.36 3.78
CA LEU A 76 4.94 5.74 4.28
C LEU A 76 3.59 6.36 4.66
N GLY A 77 2.53 6.07 3.89
CA GLY A 77 1.16 6.48 4.19
C GLY A 77 0.65 6.00 5.55
N THR A 78 1.16 4.87 6.05
CA THR A 78 0.76 4.33 7.35
C THR A 78 1.30 5.11 8.54
N LEU A 79 2.42 5.81 8.38
CA LEU A 79 3.18 6.39 9.49
C LEU A 79 2.45 7.56 10.15
N TRP A 80 1.68 8.34 9.39
CA TRP A 80 0.83 9.40 9.95
C TRP A 80 -0.59 8.91 10.29
N LYS A 81 -0.84 7.59 10.22
CA LYS A 81 -2.12 6.91 10.51
C LYS A 81 -2.03 5.87 11.63
N LEU A 82 -0.91 5.85 12.35
CA LEU A 82 -0.63 4.89 13.41
C LEU A 82 -1.78 4.83 14.42
N PRO A 83 -2.33 3.65 14.73
CA PRO A 83 -3.51 3.53 15.56
C PRO A 83 -3.19 3.69 17.04
N TRP A 84 -4.15 4.24 17.80
CA TRP A 84 -4.11 4.45 19.25
C TRP A 84 -2.94 5.32 19.76
N PRO A 85 -3.15 6.63 20.00
CA PRO A 85 -4.39 7.40 19.92
C PRO A 85 -4.80 7.75 18.47
N VAL A 86 -5.88 8.53 18.31
CA VAL A 86 -6.24 9.08 17.00
C VAL A 86 -5.08 9.95 16.50
N ALA A 87 -4.59 9.64 15.30
CA ALA A 87 -3.46 10.33 14.72
C ALA A 87 -3.89 11.71 14.21
N HIS A 88 -3.15 12.76 14.56
CA HIS A 88 -3.51 14.13 14.19
C HIS A 88 -3.59 14.29 12.67
N GLY A 89 -2.58 13.79 11.95
CA GLY A 89 -2.56 13.81 10.48
C GLY A 89 -3.77 13.08 9.88
N PHE A 90 -4.16 11.92 10.42
CA PHE A 90 -5.33 11.19 9.92
C PHE A 90 -6.64 11.95 10.13
N LYS A 91 -6.78 12.61 11.29
CA LYS A 91 -7.95 13.45 11.59
C LYS A 91 -8.02 14.70 10.70
N ASP A 92 -6.89 15.37 10.49
CA ASP A 92 -6.82 16.56 9.63
C ASP A 92 -7.17 16.18 8.19
N TRP A 93 -6.64 15.05 7.72
CA TRP A 93 -6.93 14.54 6.40
C TRP A 93 -8.40 14.15 6.20
N LEU A 94 -9.03 13.46 7.16
CA LEU A 94 -10.47 13.19 7.10
C LEU A 94 -11.29 14.47 7.12
N THR A 95 -10.89 15.47 7.89
CA THR A 95 -11.52 16.80 7.89
C THR A 95 -11.46 17.42 6.49
N ASN A 96 -10.28 17.39 5.84
CA ASN A 96 -10.13 17.89 4.47
C ASN A 96 -11.01 17.13 3.48
N CYS A 97 -11.12 15.80 3.60
CA CYS A 97 -12.01 15.00 2.75
C CYS A 97 -13.50 15.34 2.91
N VAL A 98 -13.92 15.88 4.07
CA VAL A 98 -15.28 16.41 4.28
C VAL A 98 -15.39 17.80 3.66
N THR A 99 -14.44 18.68 3.94
CA THR A 99 -14.46 20.09 3.53
C THR A 99 -14.36 20.29 2.02
N TYR A 100 -13.49 19.52 1.36
CA TYR A 100 -13.16 19.69 -0.06
C TYR A 100 -13.79 18.67 -0.99
N SER A 101 -14.72 17.86 -0.47
CA SER A 101 -15.41 16.84 -1.24
C SER A 101 -16.08 17.42 -2.50
N SER A 102 -15.95 16.73 -3.64
CA SER A 102 -16.66 17.09 -4.88
C SER A 102 -18.18 16.97 -4.73
N PHE A 103 -18.64 16.08 -3.85
CA PHE A 103 -20.05 15.73 -3.72
C PHE A 103 -20.48 15.77 -2.25
N GLN A 104 -21.69 16.27 -2.00
CA GLN A 104 -22.24 16.34 -0.64
C GLN A 104 -22.42 14.94 -0.02
N TRP A 105 -22.98 13.98 -0.77
CA TRP A 105 -23.16 12.60 -0.26
C TRP A 105 -21.83 11.96 0.14
N HIS A 106 -20.74 12.29 -0.57
CA HIS A 106 -19.40 11.82 -0.25
C HIS A 106 -18.86 12.52 1.00
N ALA A 107 -19.12 13.82 1.17
CA ALA A 107 -18.79 14.56 2.39
C ALA A 107 -19.51 13.99 3.61
N ASP A 108 -20.80 13.64 3.48
CA ASP A 108 -21.59 13.03 4.56
C ASP A 108 -21.03 11.66 4.95
N PHE A 109 -20.60 10.86 3.97
CA PHE A 109 -19.95 9.58 4.20
C PHE A 109 -18.58 9.73 4.88
N MET A 110 -17.75 10.69 4.46
CA MET A 110 -16.48 11.01 5.12
C MET A 110 -16.70 11.58 6.53
N HIS A 111 -17.78 12.33 6.75
CA HIS A 111 -18.14 12.85 8.07
C HIS A 111 -18.54 11.72 9.02
N PHE A 112 -19.22 10.68 8.52
CA PHE A 112 -19.45 9.45 9.29
C PHE A 112 -18.13 8.78 9.68
N PHE A 113 -17.14 8.73 8.79
CA PHE A 113 -15.81 8.20 9.10
C PHE A 113 -15.11 9.02 10.19
N LEU A 114 -15.17 10.35 10.07
CA LEU A 114 -14.59 11.28 11.05
C LEU A 114 -15.25 11.15 12.43
N THR A 115 -16.57 11.00 12.48
CA THR A 115 -17.33 10.80 13.73
C THR A 115 -16.94 9.49 14.41
N ASN A 116 -16.59 8.47 13.64
CA ASN A 116 -16.21 7.13 14.11
C ASN A 116 -14.70 6.87 13.99
N ILE A 117 -13.87 7.92 14.01
CA ILE A 117 -12.44 7.85 13.66
C ILE A 117 -11.65 6.84 14.51
N ALA A 118 -12.00 6.67 15.79
CA ALA A 118 -11.34 5.70 16.67
C ALA A 118 -11.48 4.24 16.20
N PHE A 119 -12.55 3.93 15.45
CA PHE A 119 -12.77 2.62 14.85
C PHE A 119 -12.25 2.55 13.40
N VAL A 120 -12.40 3.63 12.64
CA VAL A 120 -11.98 3.70 11.23
C VAL A 120 -10.47 3.69 11.09
N GLN A 121 -9.74 4.43 11.92
CA GLN A 121 -8.29 4.58 11.79
C GLN A 121 -7.52 3.25 11.85
N PRO A 122 -7.75 2.35 12.83
CA PRO A 122 -7.10 1.03 12.82
C PRO A 122 -7.39 0.21 11.55
N LEU A 123 -8.62 0.28 11.01
CA LEU A 123 -8.98 -0.45 9.80
C LEU A 123 -8.25 0.09 8.57
N ILE A 124 -8.19 1.42 8.42
CA ILE A 124 -7.46 2.06 7.33
C ILE A 124 -5.96 1.79 7.45
N TYR A 125 -5.40 1.87 8.65
CA TYR A 125 -4.00 1.50 8.91
C TYR A 125 -3.70 0.05 8.47
N LEU A 126 -4.52 -0.91 8.91
CA LEU A 126 -4.35 -2.33 8.54
C LEU A 126 -4.51 -2.55 7.04
N LEU A 127 -5.42 -1.84 6.38
CA LEU A 127 -5.62 -1.90 4.95
C LEU A 127 -4.38 -1.41 4.19
N GLU A 128 -3.78 -0.31 4.62
CA GLU A 128 -2.57 0.22 3.98
C GLU A 128 -1.32 -0.62 4.26
N VAL A 129 -1.20 -1.19 5.46
CA VAL A 129 -0.17 -2.22 5.75
C VAL A 129 -0.37 -3.43 4.83
N PHE A 130 -1.60 -3.87 4.61
CA PHE A 130 -1.91 -4.95 3.69
C PHE A 130 -1.55 -4.58 2.24
N PHE A 131 -1.82 -3.36 1.78
CA PHE A 131 -1.41 -2.90 0.45
C PHE A 131 0.11 -2.91 0.30
N ALA A 132 0.84 -2.37 1.29
CA ALA A 132 2.30 -2.40 1.31
C ALA A 132 2.84 -3.84 1.25
N PHE A 133 2.29 -4.74 2.08
CA PHE A 133 2.64 -6.17 2.06
C PHE A 133 2.36 -6.83 0.72
N SER A 134 1.14 -6.67 0.21
CA SER A 134 0.70 -7.27 -1.05
C SER A 134 1.60 -6.83 -2.20
N LEU A 135 1.91 -5.53 -2.30
CA LEU A 135 2.72 -4.98 -3.37
C LEU A 135 4.21 -5.32 -3.22
N ALA A 136 4.78 -5.28 -2.01
CA ALA A 136 6.19 -5.61 -1.77
C ALA A 136 6.47 -7.10 -2.01
N CYS A 137 5.64 -7.96 -1.45
CA CYS A 137 5.80 -9.42 -1.53
C CYS A 137 5.20 -10.01 -2.81
N GLY A 138 4.34 -9.27 -3.51
CA GLY A 138 3.62 -9.74 -4.69
C GLY A 138 2.57 -10.80 -4.36
N PHE A 139 1.77 -10.58 -3.32
CA PHE A 139 0.70 -11.49 -2.85
C PHE A 139 -0.69 -10.86 -3.04
N ALA A 140 -1.61 -11.57 -3.69
CA ALA A 140 -2.97 -11.09 -3.98
C ALA A 140 -2.98 -9.69 -4.64
N VAL A 141 -2.01 -9.42 -5.51
CA VAL A 141 -1.79 -8.06 -6.06
C VAL A 141 -2.96 -7.61 -6.93
N ARG A 142 -3.65 -8.54 -7.60
CA ARG A 142 -4.79 -8.17 -8.43
C ARG A 142 -5.93 -7.63 -7.59
N PHE A 143 -6.25 -8.29 -6.48
CA PHE A 143 -7.21 -7.80 -5.50
C PHE A 143 -6.78 -6.44 -4.94
N THR A 144 -5.54 -6.34 -4.47
CA THR A 144 -4.99 -5.08 -3.94
C THR A 144 -5.05 -3.95 -4.95
N GLY A 145 -4.74 -4.19 -6.22
CA GLY A 145 -4.81 -3.18 -7.28
C GLY A 145 -6.21 -2.62 -7.44
N VAL A 146 -7.25 -3.46 -7.38
CA VAL A 146 -8.65 -2.99 -7.44
C VAL A 146 -9.00 -2.17 -6.20
N VAL A 147 -8.76 -2.71 -5.00
CA VAL A 147 -9.17 -2.03 -3.75
C VAL A 147 -8.38 -0.74 -3.55
N ALA A 148 -7.08 -0.72 -3.84
CA ALA A 148 -6.24 0.47 -3.77
C ALA A 148 -6.69 1.52 -4.80
N ALA A 149 -7.05 1.13 -6.03
CA ALA A 149 -7.59 2.07 -7.01
C ALA A 149 -8.90 2.70 -6.52
N LEU A 150 -9.83 1.91 -5.96
CA LEU A 150 -11.07 2.43 -5.37
C LEU A 150 -10.81 3.34 -4.17
N PHE A 151 -9.84 2.99 -3.31
CA PHE A 151 -9.40 3.82 -2.20
C PHE A 151 -8.90 5.18 -2.70
N ILE A 152 -8.08 5.19 -3.75
CA ILE A 152 -7.55 6.42 -4.34
C ILE A 152 -8.64 7.24 -5.05
N ILE A 153 -9.64 6.60 -5.67
CA ILE A 153 -10.81 7.28 -6.23
C ILE A 153 -11.64 7.94 -5.11
N ASN A 154 -11.77 7.31 -3.95
CA ASN A 154 -12.37 7.94 -2.78
C ASN A 154 -11.60 9.21 -2.37
N LEU A 155 -10.26 9.17 -2.38
CA LEU A 155 -9.45 10.36 -2.08
C LEU A 155 -9.61 11.45 -3.14
N LEU A 156 -9.66 11.06 -4.41
CA LEU A 156 -9.92 11.97 -5.53
C LEU A 156 -11.23 12.74 -5.30
N PHE A 157 -12.30 12.07 -4.88
CA PHE A 157 -13.56 12.74 -4.57
C PHE A 157 -13.48 13.60 -3.31
N GLY A 158 -12.78 13.14 -2.27
CA GLY A 158 -12.64 13.89 -1.02
C GLY A 158 -11.83 15.18 -1.13
N LEU A 159 -10.83 15.20 -2.02
CA LEU A 159 -9.82 16.28 -2.09
C LEU A 159 -9.84 17.06 -3.40
N TYR A 160 -10.85 16.86 -4.26
CA TYR A 160 -10.91 17.49 -5.57
C TYR A 160 -10.86 19.01 -5.54
N ASN A 161 -11.50 19.62 -4.53
CA ASN A 161 -11.56 21.07 -4.38
C ASN A 161 -10.49 21.63 -3.42
N ASP A 162 -9.57 20.80 -2.93
CA ASP A 162 -8.50 21.25 -2.04
C ASP A 162 -7.47 22.05 -2.86
N PRO A 163 -7.26 23.35 -2.57
CA PRO A 163 -6.38 24.20 -3.37
C PRO A 163 -4.89 23.85 -3.21
N THR A 164 -4.54 23.02 -2.22
CA THR A 164 -3.16 22.60 -1.97
C THR A 164 -2.79 21.30 -2.70
N GLU A 165 -3.78 20.62 -3.25
CA GLU A 165 -3.64 19.30 -3.86
C GLU A 165 -3.63 19.35 -5.39
N TRP A 166 -2.86 18.46 -6.01
CA TRP A 166 -2.90 18.27 -7.45
C TRP A 166 -3.67 17.00 -7.82
N VAL A 167 -4.92 17.20 -8.26
CA VAL A 167 -5.93 16.17 -8.53
C VAL A 167 -5.41 15.02 -9.42
N TRP A 168 -4.55 15.30 -10.39
CA TRP A 168 -4.01 14.30 -11.30
C TRP A 168 -3.06 13.30 -10.64
N THR A 169 -2.54 13.61 -9.45
CA THR A 169 -1.78 12.65 -8.63
C THR A 169 -2.62 11.43 -8.29
N TYR A 170 -3.86 11.64 -7.86
CA TYR A 170 -4.80 10.56 -7.54
C TYR A 170 -5.16 9.74 -8.79
N VAL A 171 -5.39 10.40 -9.92
CA VAL A 171 -5.66 9.71 -11.19
C VAL A 171 -4.48 8.83 -11.58
N GLY A 172 -3.25 9.35 -11.53
CA GLY A 172 -2.04 8.59 -11.84
C GLY A 172 -1.86 7.37 -10.94
N ILE A 173 -2.04 7.54 -9.63
CA ILE A 173 -1.95 6.44 -8.66
C ILE A 173 -3.05 5.40 -8.91
N ALA A 174 -4.30 5.82 -9.15
CA ALA A 174 -5.40 4.91 -9.45
C ALA A 174 -5.15 4.11 -10.73
N CYS A 175 -4.65 4.76 -11.79
CA CYS A 175 -4.25 4.09 -13.03
C CYS A 175 -3.14 3.06 -12.80
N ALA A 176 -2.11 3.40 -12.01
CA ALA A 176 -1.02 2.47 -11.70
C ALA A 176 -1.54 1.21 -10.98
N HIS A 177 -2.44 1.37 -10.02
CA HIS A 177 -3.06 0.24 -9.32
C HIS A 177 -4.03 -0.55 -10.20
N GLY A 178 -4.76 0.12 -11.10
CA GLY A 178 -5.56 -0.51 -12.13
C GLY A 178 -4.72 -1.38 -13.07
N MET A 179 -3.53 -0.91 -13.47
CA MET A 179 -2.59 -1.70 -14.27
C MET A 179 -2.09 -2.92 -13.49
N PHE A 180 -1.78 -2.79 -12.20
CA PHE A 180 -1.41 -3.95 -11.37
C PHE A 180 -2.54 -5.00 -11.31
N ALA A 181 -3.79 -4.55 -11.26
CA ALA A 181 -4.95 -5.42 -11.28
C ALA A 181 -5.13 -6.15 -12.62
N VAL A 182 -4.98 -5.45 -13.73
CA VAL A 182 -5.16 -6.03 -15.08
C VAL A 182 -4.02 -6.99 -15.43
N ASP A 183 -2.77 -6.62 -15.13
CA ASP A 183 -1.59 -7.42 -15.49
C ASP A 183 -1.29 -8.60 -14.54
N SER A 184 -2.10 -8.79 -13.50
CA SER A 184 -1.86 -9.80 -12.45
C SER A 184 -0.44 -9.67 -11.90
N ALA A 185 -0.08 -8.44 -11.50
CA ALA A 185 1.31 -8.03 -11.35
C ALA A 185 2.09 -8.80 -10.26
N GLY A 186 1.40 -9.49 -9.34
CA GLY A 186 1.99 -10.43 -8.37
C GLY A 186 2.67 -11.64 -9.02
N GLN A 187 2.30 -11.99 -10.25
CA GLN A 187 2.95 -13.05 -11.02
C GLN A 187 4.37 -12.69 -11.52
N SER A 188 4.80 -11.44 -11.34
CA SER A 188 6.15 -10.99 -11.71
C SER A 188 7.05 -10.97 -10.47
N LEU A 189 7.92 -11.95 -10.24
CA LEU A 189 8.83 -11.98 -9.07
C LEU A 189 8.12 -11.86 -7.70
N GLY A 190 6.89 -12.34 -7.58
CA GLY A 190 6.09 -12.25 -6.36
C GLY A 190 5.66 -13.59 -5.78
N LEU A 191 5.06 -13.56 -4.59
CA LEU A 191 4.47 -14.72 -3.93
C LEU A 191 3.39 -15.40 -4.76
N ASP A 192 2.59 -14.64 -5.52
CA ASP A 192 1.57 -15.20 -6.39
C ASP A 192 2.18 -16.11 -7.48
N ARG A 193 3.38 -15.78 -7.97
CA ARG A 193 4.15 -16.66 -8.86
C ARG A 193 4.68 -17.89 -8.11
N LEU A 194 5.23 -17.67 -6.92
CA LEU A 194 5.79 -18.76 -6.10
C LEU A 194 4.71 -19.79 -5.74
N LEU A 195 3.52 -19.34 -5.32
CA LEU A 195 2.38 -20.19 -4.99
C LEU A 195 1.84 -20.94 -6.21
N ARG A 196 1.98 -20.37 -7.41
CA ARG A 196 1.66 -21.07 -8.66
C ARG A 196 2.67 -22.17 -9.00
N LEU A 197 3.96 -21.93 -8.74
CA LEU A 197 5.02 -22.92 -8.95
C LEU A 197 5.02 -24.01 -7.88
N LYS A 198 4.69 -23.64 -6.64
CA LYS A 198 4.66 -24.51 -5.47
C LYS A 198 3.31 -24.34 -4.74
N PRO A 199 2.23 -24.94 -5.25
CA PRO A 199 0.92 -24.86 -4.63
C PRO A 199 0.94 -25.43 -3.21
N ILE A 200 0.46 -24.64 -2.24
CA ILE A 200 0.31 -25.06 -0.83
C ILE A 200 -1.15 -25.47 -0.57
N LEU A 201 -2.10 -24.94 -1.34
CA LEU A 201 -3.52 -25.24 -1.24
C LEU A 201 -3.89 -26.46 -2.10
N PRO A 202 -4.80 -27.34 -1.63
CA PRO A 202 -5.27 -28.47 -2.42
C PRO A 202 -5.90 -28.01 -3.74
N ALA A 203 -5.57 -28.71 -4.83
CA ALA A 203 -6.17 -28.47 -6.14
C ALA A 203 -7.70 -28.62 -6.06
N GLY A 204 -8.42 -27.65 -6.64
CA GLY A 204 -9.88 -27.63 -6.63
C GLY A 204 -10.53 -27.13 -5.34
N SER A 205 -9.77 -26.77 -4.30
CA SER A 205 -10.33 -26.16 -3.09
C SER A 205 -10.86 -24.74 -3.35
N ARG A 206 -11.90 -24.33 -2.61
CA ARG A 206 -12.46 -22.97 -2.70
C ARG A 206 -11.42 -21.89 -2.39
N LEU A 207 -10.50 -22.15 -1.44
CA LEU A 207 -9.42 -21.23 -1.11
C LEU A 207 -8.43 -21.06 -2.28
N ALA A 208 -8.10 -22.14 -2.99
CA ALA A 208 -7.25 -22.07 -4.17
C ALA A 208 -7.92 -21.28 -5.31
N GLN A 209 -9.23 -21.44 -5.48
CA GLN A 209 -10.01 -20.66 -6.46
C GLN A 209 -10.04 -19.17 -6.10
N LEU A 210 -10.28 -18.84 -4.83
CA LEU A 210 -10.28 -17.45 -4.35
C LEU A 210 -8.91 -16.79 -4.51
N HIS A 211 -7.82 -17.49 -4.17
CA HIS A 211 -6.46 -16.98 -4.39
C HIS A 211 -6.19 -16.74 -5.88
N ALA A 212 -6.57 -17.67 -6.76
CA ALA A 212 -6.39 -17.52 -8.20
C ALA A 212 -7.14 -16.32 -8.79
N LEU A 213 -8.29 -15.94 -8.22
CA LEU A 213 -9.02 -14.73 -8.60
C LEU A 213 -8.35 -13.45 -8.09
N ALA A 214 -7.71 -13.53 -6.92
CA ALA A 214 -7.04 -12.42 -6.26
C ALA A 214 -5.59 -12.17 -6.74
N SER A 215 -4.98 -13.16 -7.41
CA SER A 215 -3.58 -13.18 -7.88
C SER A 215 -3.40 -12.69 -9.32
#